data_AF-A0A369J8W1-F1
#
_entry.id   AF-A0A369J8W1-F1
#
_cell.length_a   1.000
_cell.length_b   1.000
_cell.length_c   1.000
_cell.angle_alpha   90.00
_cell.angle_beta   90.00
_cell.angle_gamma   90.00
#
_symmetry.space_group_name_H-M   'P 1'
#
loop_
_entity.id
_entity.type
_entity.pdbx_description
1 polymer ?
#
loop_
_entity_poly.entity_id
_entity_poly.type
_entity_poly.pdbx_seq_one_letter_code
_entity_poly.pdbx_strand_id
1 'polypeptide(L)'
;MAMSELRHGRTGIWQLMSTHILENPGKTHTVQDDMESFVLVVLYIILQHLPHNHSANLTAIVRNVFDSYTLNDDGTAVGGGEKGRMFISRKWITVDFEVTNNHPLTGWVHFALSAVGQWHKYLEDQLPRKLCDLIDEFESDYQLGPDVSSAPVLLLENMAFKDHEALRKIWNAIIKRTDWPSQHIAMDHFDKSCLSESKSSGKRHQDQGGAGLAGFSNTKKMKSSENAVFVG
;
A
#
# COMPACT_ATOMS: atom_id res chain seq x y z
N MET A 1 12.27 11.99 -21.76
CA MET A 1 13.18 12.86 -20.98
C MET A 1 13.04 12.48 -19.52
N ALA A 2 14.14 12.09 -18.91
CA ALA A 2 14.22 11.24 -17.73
C ALA A 2 13.71 11.92 -16.45
N MET A 3 12.87 11.22 -15.69
CA MET A 3 12.61 11.51 -14.27
C MET A 3 13.77 10.93 -13.44
N SER A 4 14.98 11.38 -13.74
CA SER A 4 16.20 11.02 -13.01
C SER A 4 16.87 12.30 -12.54
N GLU A 5 16.16 13.16 -11.82
CA GLU A 5 16.75 14.26 -11.06
C GLU A 5 15.69 14.91 -10.19
N LEU A 6 15.50 14.37 -8.98
CA LEU A 6 15.13 15.16 -7.80
C LEU A 6 15.43 14.35 -6.51
N ARG A 7 16.53 14.78 -5.89
CA ARG A 7 16.80 14.87 -4.43
C ARG A 7 17.62 13.75 -3.76
N HIS A 8 18.90 14.09 -3.61
CA HIS A 8 19.95 13.56 -2.74
C HIS A 8 19.53 13.38 -1.26
N GLY A 9 18.81 12.31 -0.92
CA GLY A 9 18.59 11.96 0.50
C GLY A 9 17.69 10.76 0.78
N ARG A 10 16.96 10.24 -0.20
CA ARG A 10 16.15 9.04 -0.05
C ARG A 10 16.93 7.81 -0.52
N THR A 11 17.76 7.25 0.35
CA THR A 11 18.48 6.00 0.08
C THR A 11 17.52 4.81 0.24
N GLY A 12 16.56 4.69 -0.68
CA GLY A 12 15.61 3.58 -0.76
C GLY A 12 14.93 3.56 -2.12
N ILE A 13 14.68 2.37 -2.66
CA ILE A 13 13.82 2.23 -3.85
C ILE A 13 12.39 2.44 -3.37
N TRP A 14 11.63 3.36 -3.98
CA TRP A 14 10.23 3.69 -3.61
C TRP A 14 9.39 2.45 -3.28
N GLN A 15 9.50 1.44 -4.14
CA GLN A 15 8.80 0.16 -4.04
C GLN A 15 9.04 -0.58 -2.72
N LEU A 16 10.17 -0.36 -2.07
CA LEU A 16 10.64 -1.10 -0.90
C LEU A 16 10.70 -0.24 0.38
N MET A 17 10.39 1.05 0.30
CA MET A 17 10.28 1.90 1.49
C MET A 17 9.06 1.49 2.34
N SER A 18 9.19 1.62 3.66
CA SER A 18 8.07 1.42 4.58
C SER A 18 6.92 2.40 4.28
N THR A 19 5.70 1.96 4.56
CA THR A 19 4.49 2.80 4.47
C THR A 19 4.66 4.10 5.23
N HIS A 20 5.20 4.06 6.45
CA HIS A 20 5.25 5.25 7.29
C HIS A 20 6.22 6.33 6.75
N ILE A 21 7.30 5.92 6.07
CA ILE A 21 8.22 6.83 5.35
C ILE A 21 7.58 7.40 4.07
N LEU A 22 6.78 6.58 3.39
CA LEU A 22 6.07 7.01 2.18
C LEU A 22 4.94 7.99 2.48
N GLU A 23 4.24 7.81 3.60
CA GLU A 23 3.15 8.68 4.05
C GLU A 23 3.64 9.99 4.66
N ASN A 24 4.82 9.98 5.29
CA ASN A 24 5.36 11.14 6.01
C ASN A 24 6.74 11.54 5.46
N PRO A 25 6.80 12.27 4.33
CA PRO A 25 8.05 12.78 3.79
C PRO A 25 8.85 13.57 4.82
N GLY A 26 10.12 13.21 5.02
CA GLY A 26 11.00 13.86 6.00
C GLY A 26 11.01 13.21 7.38
N LYS A 27 10.17 12.19 7.63
CA LYS A 27 10.23 11.36 8.83
C LYS A 27 11.63 10.71 8.96
N THR A 28 12.15 10.70 10.18
CA THR A 28 13.37 9.93 10.52
C THR A 28 13.12 8.43 10.39
N HIS A 29 14.09 7.74 9.81
CA HIS A 29 14.11 6.28 9.68
C HIS A 29 14.17 5.61 11.06
N THR A 30 13.38 4.57 11.28
CA THR A 30 13.43 3.74 12.49
C THR A 30 13.75 2.29 12.14
N VAL A 31 14.12 1.50 13.16
CA VAL A 31 14.37 0.06 13.00
C VAL A 31 13.13 -0.66 12.47
N GLN A 32 11.93 -0.22 12.84
CA GLN A 32 10.68 -0.79 12.33
C GLN A 32 10.50 -0.50 10.83
N ASP A 33 10.96 0.64 10.34
CA ASP A 33 10.96 0.90 8.90
C ASP A 33 11.90 -0.06 8.16
N ASP A 34 13.12 -0.27 8.67
CA ASP A 34 14.09 -1.22 8.11
C ASP A 34 13.51 -2.65 8.07
N MET A 35 12.83 -3.05 9.13
CA MET A 35 12.18 -4.36 9.21
C MET A 35 11.01 -4.49 8.22
N GLU A 36 10.18 -3.45 8.08
CA GLU A 36 9.09 -3.46 7.10
C GLU A 36 9.63 -3.55 5.67
N SER A 37 10.64 -2.74 5.36
CA SER A 37 11.37 -2.78 4.10
C SER A 37 11.95 -4.16 3.81
N PHE A 38 12.52 -4.85 4.81
CA PHE A 38 12.98 -6.23 4.66
C PHE A 38 11.84 -7.20 4.30
N VAL A 39 10.69 -7.11 4.96
CA VAL A 39 9.52 -7.94 4.62
C VAL A 39 9.02 -7.64 3.21
N LEU A 40 8.99 -6.37 2.80
CA LEU A 40 8.63 -5.96 1.44
C LEU A 40 9.59 -6.52 0.39
N VAL A 41 10.90 -6.54 0.66
CA VAL A 41 11.90 -7.16 -0.23
C VAL A 41 11.62 -8.64 -0.42
N VAL A 42 11.45 -9.39 0.67
CA VAL A 42 11.19 -10.83 0.54
C VAL A 42 9.87 -11.10 -0.17
N LEU A 43 8.82 -10.34 0.15
CA LEU A 43 7.54 -10.48 -0.54
C LEU A 43 7.66 -10.16 -2.03
N TYR A 44 8.34 -9.08 -2.39
CA TYR A 44 8.56 -8.70 -3.79
C TYR A 44 9.29 -9.81 -4.56
N ILE A 45 10.35 -10.39 -3.97
CA ILE A 45 11.08 -11.51 -4.57
C ILE A 45 10.16 -12.72 -4.77
N ILE A 46 9.32 -13.05 -3.79
CA ILE A 46 8.39 -14.18 -3.91
C ILE A 46 7.39 -13.93 -5.03
N LEU A 47 6.78 -12.76 -5.07
CA LEU A 47 5.78 -12.40 -6.08
C LEU A 47 6.37 -12.39 -7.49
N GLN A 48 7.61 -11.94 -7.62
CA GLN A 48 8.29 -11.84 -8.91
C GLN A 48 8.83 -13.19 -9.39
N HIS A 49 9.36 -14.01 -8.48
CA HIS A 49 10.29 -15.09 -8.84
C HIS A 49 9.85 -16.49 -8.49
N LEU A 50 8.80 -16.66 -7.67
CA LEU A 50 8.33 -17.96 -7.24
C LEU A 50 6.91 -18.23 -7.73
N PRO A 51 6.56 -19.48 -8.05
CA PRO A 51 5.18 -19.83 -8.32
C PRO A 51 4.31 -19.64 -7.08
N HIS A 52 3.19 -18.93 -7.22
CA HIS A 52 2.21 -18.70 -6.15
C HIS A 52 0.78 -18.58 -6.69
N ASN A 53 -0.22 -18.76 -5.83
CA ASN A 53 -1.65 -18.75 -6.19
C ASN A 53 -2.22 -17.38 -6.62
N HIS A 54 -1.39 -16.34 -6.66
CA HIS A 54 -1.73 -14.97 -7.10
C HIS A 54 -1.05 -14.54 -8.40
N SER A 55 -0.41 -15.47 -9.12
CA SER A 55 0.38 -15.14 -10.33
C SER A 55 -0.45 -14.41 -11.39
N ALA A 56 -1.73 -14.75 -11.55
CA ALA A 56 -2.64 -14.09 -12.49
C ALA A 56 -2.92 -12.61 -12.15
N ASN A 57 -2.76 -12.22 -10.89
CA ASN A 57 -3.01 -10.86 -10.40
C ASN A 57 -1.70 -10.07 -10.19
N LEU A 58 -0.54 -10.64 -10.54
CA LEU A 58 0.77 -10.09 -10.20
C LEU A 58 0.94 -8.63 -10.65
N THR A 59 0.55 -8.30 -11.88
CA THR A 59 0.63 -6.92 -12.39
C THR A 59 -0.19 -5.94 -11.55
N ALA A 60 -1.39 -6.33 -11.14
CA ALA A 60 -2.23 -5.50 -10.28
C ALA A 60 -1.62 -5.35 -8.88
N ILE A 61 -1.05 -6.42 -8.32
CA ILE A 61 -0.40 -6.38 -7.01
C ILE A 61 0.81 -5.45 -7.06
N VAL A 62 1.72 -5.63 -8.03
CA VAL A 62 2.92 -4.78 -8.19
C VAL A 62 2.53 -3.31 -8.36
N ARG A 63 1.58 -3.02 -9.26
CA ARG A 63 1.16 -1.64 -9.51
C ARG A 63 0.56 -0.97 -8.28
N ASN A 64 -0.33 -1.65 -7.56
CA ASN A 64 -1.06 -1.02 -6.46
C ASN A 64 -0.27 -1.03 -5.15
N VAL A 65 0.51 -2.08 -4.88
CA VAL A 65 1.28 -2.20 -3.63
C VAL A 65 2.66 -1.56 -3.75
N PHE A 66 3.36 -1.73 -4.87
CA PHE A 66 4.76 -1.33 -5.00
C PHE A 66 4.93 -0.01 -5.74
N ASP A 67 4.10 0.27 -6.75
CA ASP A 67 4.28 1.46 -7.59
C ASP A 67 3.30 2.60 -7.28
N SER A 68 2.33 2.40 -6.38
CA SER A 68 1.32 3.43 -6.10
C SER A 68 1.93 4.63 -5.37
N TYR A 69 1.57 5.82 -5.87
CA TYR A 69 1.89 7.10 -5.26
C TYR A 69 0.82 8.13 -5.61
N THR A 70 0.77 9.18 -4.81
CA THR A 70 0.05 10.41 -5.09
C THR A 70 1.00 11.60 -4.95
N LEU A 71 0.67 12.72 -5.56
CA LEU A 71 1.40 13.96 -5.38
C LEU A 71 0.58 14.88 -4.48
N ASN A 72 1.22 15.43 -3.46
CA ASN A 72 0.67 16.53 -2.68
C ASN A 72 0.67 17.83 -3.53
N ASP A 73 -0.02 18.85 -3.03
CA ASP A 73 -0.13 20.16 -3.72
C ASP A 73 1.23 20.83 -3.96
N ASP A 74 2.22 20.54 -3.11
CA ASP A 74 3.60 20.99 -3.22
C ASP A 74 4.46 20.17 -4.21
N GLY A 75 3.86 19.18 -4.86
CA GLY A 75 4.52 18.24 -5.76
C GLY A 75 5.29 17.12 -5.06
N THR A 76 5.22 17.02 -3.73
CA THR A 76 5.85 15.94 -2.97
C THR A 76 5.11 14.62 -3.21
N ALA A 77 5.85 13.59 -3.62
CA ALA A 77 5.29 12.24 -3.76
C ALA A 77 5.10 11.58 -2.38
N VAL A 78 3.89 11.09 -2.15
CA VAL A 78 3.48 10.29 -0.97
C VAL A 78 2.84 8.98 -1.42
N GLY A 79 2.83 7.97 -0.55
CA GLY A 79 2.33 6.65 -0.90
C GLY A 79 2.15 5.76 0.31
N GLY A 80 2.24 4.45 0.13
CA GLY A 80 2.23 3.51 1.26
C GLY A 80 0.84 3.05 1.72
N GLY A 81 -0.23 3.77 1.41
CA GLY A 81 -1.58 3.39 1.86
C GLY A 81 -2.02 1.98 1.41
N GLU A 82 -1.79 1.62 0.15
CA GLU A 82 -2.13 0.28 -0.35
C GLU A 82 -1.18 -0.82 0.17
N LYS A 83 0.06 -0.48 0.54
CA LYS A 83 0.97 -1.36 1.30
C LYS A 83 0.43 -1.59 2.72
N GLY A 84 0.00 -0.54 3.40
CA GLY A 84 -0.61 -0.64 4.74
C GLY A 84 -1.83 -1.56 4.72
N ARG A 85 -2.72 -1.39 3.74
CA ARG A 85 -3.89 -2.27 3.55
C ARG A 85 -3.51 -3.72 3.24
N MET A 86 -2.41 -3.96 2.53
CA MET A 86 -1.88 -5.32 2.34
C MET A 86 -1.46 -5.95 3.68
N PHE A 87 -0.79 -5.19 4.56
CA PHE A 87 -0.37 -5.70 5.87
C PHE A 87 -1.54 -5.90 6.84
N ILE A 88 -2.46 -4.93 6.93
CA ILE A 88 -3.55 -4.91 7.90
C ILE A 88 -4.65 -5.92 7.56
N SER A 89 -5.05 -5.99 6.28
CA SER A 89 -6.24 -6.74 5.85
C SER A 89 -5.99 -7.72 4.71
N ARG A 90 -4.73 -7.92 4.28
CA ARG A 90 -4.39 -8.82 3.16
C ARG A 90 -5.09 -8.48 1.85
N LYS A 91 -5.44 -7.20 1.65
CA LYS A 91 -6.24 -6.72 0.50
C LYS A 91 -5.74 -7.23 -0.86
N TRP A 92 -4.43 -7.29 -1.06
CA TRP A 92 -3.81 -7.62 -2.36
C TRP A 92 -3.31 -9.06 -2.47
N ILE A 93 -2.99 -9.69 -1.35
CA ILE A 93 -2.48 -11.06 -1.26
C ILE A 93 -3.27 -11.75 -0.16
N THR A 94 -4.49 -12.19 -0.51
CA THR A 94 -5.52 -12.72 0.39
C THR A 94 -5.00 -13.69 1.44
N VAL A 95 -5.78 -13.95 2.50
CA VAL A 95 -5.34 -14.79 3.65
C VAL A 95 -4.92 -16.22 3.26
N ASP A 96 -5.32 -16.69 2.10
CA ASP A 96 -4.92 -17.97 1.49
C ASP A 96 -3.66 -17.87 0.61
N PHE A 97 -2.90 -16.77 0.65
CA PHE A 97 -1.64 -16.63 -0.08
C PHE A 97 -0.71 -17.83 0.18
N GLU A 98 -0.25 -18.47 -0.89
CA GLU A 98 0.61 -19.65 -0.81
C GLU A 98 1.68 -19.62 -1.90
N VAL A 99 2.92 -19.84 -1.49
CA VAL A 99 4.02 -20.18 -2.39
C VAL A 99 3.89 -21.67 -2.71
N THR A 100 3.68 -21.98 -4.00
CA THR A 100 3.41 -23.34 -4.47
C THR A 100 4.47 -24.31 -3.98
N ASN A 101 4.05 -25.39 -3.31
CA ASN A 101 4.94 -26.45 -2.79
C ASN A 101 6.07 -25.94 -1.85
N ASN A 102 5.89 -24.80 -1.19
CA ASN A 102 6.89 -24.25 -0.26
C ASN A 102 6.25 -23.82 1.07
N HIS A 103 5.79 -24.81 1.85
CA HIS A 103 5.20 -24.58 3.16
C HIS A 103 6.10 -23.81 4.14
N PRO A 104 7.43 -24.04 4.20
CA PRO A 104 8.33 -23.23 5.03
C PRO A 104 8.24 -21.73 4.73
N LEU A 105 8.35 -21.36 3.45
CA LEU A 105 8.33 -19.95 3.06
C LEU A 105 6.93 -19.34 3.19
N THR A 106 5.89 -20.09 2.83
CA THR A 106 4.49 -19.67 3.04
C THR A 106 4.23 -19.35 4.51
N GLY A 107 4.66 -20.23 5.43
CA GLY A 107 4.52 -19.99 6.87
C GLY A 107 5.30 -18.76 7.35
N TRP A 108 6.52 -18.55 6.84
CA TRP A 108 7.31 -17.36 7.16
C TRP A 108 6.62 -16.07 6.72
N VAL A 109 6.12 -16.03 5.47
CA VAL A 109 5.44 -14.86 4.91
C VAL A 109 4.19 -14.52 5.73
N HIS A 110 3.36 -15.51 6.05
CA HIS A 110 2.17 -15.29 6.87
C HIS A 110 2.50 -14.69 8.23
N PHE A 111 3.53 -15.21 8.89
CA PHE A 111 4.02 -14.64 10.14
C PHE A 111 4.50 -13.20 9.97
N ALA A 112 5.40 -12.96 9.01
CA ALA A 112 6.03 -11.65 8.80
C ALA A 112 4.99 -10.58 8.48
N LEU A 113 4.09 -10.86 7.55
CA LEU A 113 3.02 -9.95 7.17
C LEU A 113 2.04 -9.68 8.34
N SER A 114 1.83 -10.65 9.23
CA SER A 114 0.96 -10.49 10.40
C SER A 114 1.64 -9.67 11.50
N ALA A 115 2.95 -9.82 11.65
CA ALA A 115 3.75 -9.01 12.57
C ALA A 115 3.76 -7.53 12.14
N VAL A 116 3.97 -7.25 10.85
CA VAL A 116 3.86 -5.89 10.30
C VAL A 116 2.42 -5.35 10.44
N GLY A 117 1.41 -6.16 10.13
CA GLY A 117 0.01 -5.75 10.27
C GLY A 117 -0.38 -5.38 11.70
N GLN A 118 0.15 -6.08 12.71
CA GLN A 118 -0.03 -5.70 14.12
C GLN A 118 0.65 -4.38 14.46
N TRP A 119 1.84 -4.13 13.94
CA TRP A 119 2.55 -2.86 14.11
C TRP A 119 1.76 -1.68 13.52
N HIS A 120 1.19 -1.85 12.32
CA HIS A 120 0.33 -0.86 11.69
C HIS A 120 -0.91 -0.55 12.51
N LYS A 121 -1.62 -1.58 12.99
CA LYS A 121 -2.78 -1.40 13.89
C LYS A 121 -2.40 -0.67 15.17
N TYR A 122 -1.25 -1.01 15.76
CA TYR A 122 -0.73 -0.28 16.91
C TYR A 122 -0.52 1.20 16.60
N LEU A 123 0.12 1.54 15.47
CA LEU A 123 0.32 2.93 15.07
C LEU A 123 -1.02 3.67 14.85
N GLU A 124 -1.98 3.03 14.17
CA GLU A 124 -3.34 3.55 13.99
C GLU A 124 -4.04 3.78 15.32
N ASP A 125 -3.88 2.89 16.31
CA ASP A 125 -4.48 3.03 17.63
C ASP A 125 -3.76 4.09 18.50
N GLN A 126 -2.46 4.31 18.30
CA GLN A 126 -1.67 5.32 19.03
C GLN A 126 -1.90 6.75 18.52
N LEU A 127 -2.27 6.93 17.25
CA LEU A 127 -2.52 8.25 16.66
C LEU A 127 -3.68 9.00 17.35
N PRO A 128 -4.87 8.39 17.54
CA PRO A 128 -5.95 8.97 18.33
C PRO A 128 -5.55 9.21 19.78
N ARG A 129 -4.76 8.30 20.39
CA ARG A 129 -4.31 8.46 21.78
C ARG A 129 -3.37 9.64 21.95
N LYS A 130 -2.36 9.82 21.08
CA LYS A 130 -1.50 11.02 21.13
C LYS A 130 -2.27 12.30 20.91
N LEU A 131 -3.29 12.28 20.05
CA LEU A 131 -4.16 13.42 19.86
C LEU A 131 -5.00 13.69 21.12
N CYS A 132 -5.55 12.65 21.75
CA CYS A 132 -6.24 12.74 23.05
C CYS A 132 -5.29 13.22 24.15
N ASP A 133 -4.07 12.69 24.29
CA ASP A 133 -3.09 13.13 25.29
C ASP A 133 -2.71 14.61 25.09
N LEU A 134 -2.56 15.06 23.84
CA LEU A 134 -2.31 16.48 23.52
C LEU A 134 -3.54 17.35 23.80
N ILE A 135 -4.75 16.83 23.54
CA ILE A 135 -6.01 17.52 23.87
C ILE A 135 -6.18 17.56 25.39
N ASP A 136 -5.90 16.49 26.12
CA ASP A 136 -5.95 16.41 27.58
C ASP A 136 -4.88 17.29 28.23
N GLU A 137 -3.69 17.42 27.63
CA GLU A 137 -2.66 18.38 28.05
C GLU A 137 -3.14 19.83 27.81
N PHE A 138 -3.93 20.07 26.75
CA PHE A 138 -4.54 21.37 26.44
C PHE A 138 -5.82 21.65 27.28
N GLU A 139 -6.57 20.61 27.65
CA GLU A 139 -7.80 20.65 28.46
C GLU A 139 -7.51 20.52 29.96
N SER A 140 -6.31 20.10 30.37
CA SER A 140 -5.81 20.21 31.74
C SER A 140 -5.82 21.67 32.24
N ASP A 141 -5.76 22.65 31.33
CA ASP A 141 -5.96 24.07 31.64
C ASP A 141 -7.44 24.44 31.88
N TYR A 142 -8.38 23.56 31.53
CA TYR A 142 -9.83 23.73 31.66
C TYR A 142 -10.53 22.44 32.15
N GLN A 143 -10.48 22.20 33.47
CA GLN A 143 -11.05 21.07 34.21
C GLN A 143 -12.37 20.49 33.64
N LEU A 144 -12.27 19.51 32.75
CA LEU A 144 -13.37 18.61 32.35
C LEU A 144 -12.91 17.16 32.57
N GLY A 145 -13.73 16.38 33.28
CA GLY A 145 -13.34 15.09 33.86
C GLY A 145 -13.28 13.91 32.87
N PRO A 146 -12.54 12.84 33.20
CA PRO A 146 -12.29 11.76 32.25
C PRO A 146 -13.34 10.65 32.35
N ASP A 147 -13.91 10.29 31.20
CA ASP A 147 -14.42 8.93 30.98
C ASP A 147 -14.28 8.57 29.49
N VAL A 148 -13.14 7.97 29.11
CA VAL A 148 -12.98 7.39 27.78
C VAL A 148 -12.23 6.04 27.85
N SER A 149 -13.03 4.99 27.79
CA SER A 149 -12.87 3.80 26.93
C SER A 149 -11.64 2.89 27.12
N SER A 150 -11.88 1.79 27.84
CA SER A 150 -10.97 0.66 28.04
C SER A 150 -10.94 -0.32 26.86
N ALA A 151 -10.45 0.10 25.69
CA ALA A 151 -10.08 -0.86 24.65
C ALA A 151 -8.76 -1.59 25.03
N PRO A 152 -8.62 -2.90 24.76
CA PRO A 152 -7.40 -3.63 25.08
C PRO A 152 -6.22 -3.07 24.29
N VAL A 153 -5.29 -2.44 25.00
CA VAL A 153 -4.08 -1.83 24.44
C VAL A 153 -3.13 -2.93 23.97
N LEU A 154 -2.77 -2.92 22.69
CA LEU A 154 -1.60 -3.65 22.22
C LEU A 154 -0.35 -3.02 22.84
N LEU A 155 0.17 -3.64 23.91
CA LEU A 155 1.41 -3.20 24.54
C LEU A 155 2.60 -3.45 23.62
N LEU A 156 3.47 -2.45 23.45
CA LEU A 156 4.70 -2.53 22.66
C LEU A 156 5.55 -3.75 23.01
N GLU A 157 5.57 -4.13 24.29
CA GLU A 157 6.33 -5.28 24.78
C GLU A 157 5.88 -6.63 24.19
N ASN A 158 4.61 -6.72 23.81
CA ASN A 158 3.98 -7.93 23.26
C ASN A 158 4.02 -7.98 21.73
N MET A 159 4.47 -6.91 21.07
CA MET A 159 4.51 -6.88 19.62
C MET A 159 5.72 -7.62 19.07
N ALA A 160 5.48 -8.50 18.09
CA ALA A 160 6.53 -9.19 17.34
C ALA A 160 7.44 -8.24 16.55
N PHE A 161 7.01 -6.99 16.35
CA PHE A 161 7.71 -5.98 15.55
C PHE A 161 8.41 -4.89 16.38
N LYS A 162 8.47 -5.05 17.71
CA LYS A 162 9.20 -4.11 18.58
C LYS A 162 10.69 -4.06 18.24
N ASP A 163 11.24 -5.22 17.85
CA ASP A 163 12.62 -5.46 17.42
C ASP A 163 12.66 -6.62 16.41
N HIS A 164 13.85 -6.95 15.90
CA HIS A 164 14.03 -8.00 14.90
C HIS A 164 14.03 -9.44 15.46
N GLU A 165 13.90 -9.62 16.78
CA GLU A 165 14.15 -10.91 17.43
C GLU A 165 13.10 -11.96 17.07
N ALA A 166 11.84 -11.56 16.96
CA ALA A 166 10.76 -12.48 16.60
C ALA A 166 10.90 -12.99 15.16
N LEU A 167 11.20 -12.09 14.20
CA LEU A 167 11.50 -12.46 12.82
C LEU A 167 12.72 -13.39 12.75
N ARG A 168 13.79 -13.08 13.49
CA ARG A 168 15.01 -13.88 13.55
C ARG A 168 14.74 -15.29 14.08
N LYS A 169 13.97 -15.41 15.18
CA LYS A 169 13.59 -16.70 15.77
C LYS A 169 12.80 -17.57 14.80
N ILE A 170 11.78 -17.01 14.15
CA ILE A 170 10.95 -17.73 13.18
C ILE A 170 11.79 -18.13 11.96
N TRP A 171 12.59 -17.22 11.41
CA TRP A 171 13.48 -17.55 10.28
C TRP A 171 14.43 -18.71 10.61
N ASN A 172 15.07 -18.66 11.78
CA ASN A 172 15.97 -19.72 12.25
C ASN A 172 15.26 -21.06 12.50
N ALA A 173 13.98 -21.04 12.88
CA ALA A 173 13.20 -22.27 12.99
C ALA A 173 12.86 -22.85 11.62
N ILE A 174 12.51 -21.98 10.66
CA ILE A 174 12.08 -22.39 9.32
C ILE A 174 13.26 -22.91 8.50
N ILE A 175 14.46 -22.30 8.57
CA ILE A 175 15.63 -22.79 7.84
C ILE A 175 16.09 -24.20 8.29
N LYS A 176 15.73 -24.63 9.50
CA LYS A 176 16.04 -25.96 10.04
C LYS A 176 15.05 -27.04 9.61
N ARG A 177 13.96 -26.67 8.93
CA ARG A 177 12.97 -27.64 8.46
C ARG A 177 13.56 -28.51 7.34
N THR A 178 13.02 -29.71 7.19
CA THR A 178 13.46 -30.69 6.19
C THR A 178 12.58 -30.71 4.93
N ASP A 179 11.46 -30.00 4.94
CA ASP A 179 10.46 -29.95 3.87
C ASP A 179 10.64 -28.75 2.92
N TRP A 180 11.87 -28.23 2.79
CA TRP A 180 12.17 -27.23 1.77
C TRP A 180 12.15 -27.86 0.37
N PRO A 181 11.57 -27.19 -0.63
CA PRO A 181 11.57 -27.68 -1.99
C PRO A 181 13.00 -27.69 -2.56
N SER A 182 13.44 -28.83 -3.09
CA SER A 182 14.75 -29.01 -3.74
C SER A 182 14.77 -28.61 -5.22
N GLN A 183 13.60 -28.41 -5.83
CA GLN A 183 13.39 -28.17 -7.26
C GLN A 183 13.03 -26.70 -7.58
N HIS A 184 12.95 -25.82 -6.58
CA HIS A 184 12.58 -24.42 -6.81
C HIS A 184 13.73 -23.66 -7.48
N ILE A 185 13.46 -23.15 -8.68
CA ILE A 185 14.36 -22.28 -9.43
C ILE A 185 13.69 -20.90 -9.49
N ALA A 186 14.43 -19.84 -9.21
CA ALA A 186 13.93 -18.48 -9.36
C ALA A 186 13.67 -18.19 -10.84
N MET A 187 12.42 -17.90 -11.19
CA MET A 187 12.01 -17.58 -12.57
C MET A 187 11.25 -16.27 -12.58
N ASP A 188 11.66 -15.29 -13.39
CA ASP A 188 10.94 -14.00 -13.52
C ASP A 188 9.56 -14.22 -14.16
N HIS A 189 8.51 -14.16 -13.34
CA HIS A 189 7.12 -14.36 -13.76
C HIS A 189 6.43 -13.05 -14.19
N PHE A 190 7.13 -11.92 -14.14
CA PHE A 190 6.56 -10.62 -14.46
C PHE A 190 6.66 -10.30 -15.94
N ASP A 191 5.51 -10.22 -16.60
CA ASP A 191 5.44 -9.75 -17.97
C ASP A 191 5.53 -8.21 -18.04
N LYS A 192 6.70 -7.71 -18.42
CA LYS A 192 6.99 -6.28 -18.56
C LYS A 192 6.16 -5.61 -19.68
N SER A 193 5.56 -6.38 -20.59
CA SER A 193 4.75 -5.83 -21.69
C SER A 193 3.44 -5.18 -21.23
N CYS A 194 2.97 -5.52 -20.02
CA CYS A 194 1.73 -4.96 -19.47
C CYS A 194 1.89 -3.53 -18.90
N LEU A 195 3.13 -3.04 -18.74
CA LEU A 195 3.42 -1.69 -18.23
C LEU A 195 3.35 -0.59 -19.31
N SER A 196 3.32 -0.94 -20.61
CA SER A 196 3.35 0.05 -21.70
C SER A 196 2.01 0.71 -22.04
N GLU A 197 0.87 0.25 -21.49
CA GLU A 197 -0.46 0.67 -21.99
C GLU A 197 -1.20 1.73 -21.16
N SER A 198 -0.62 2.29 -20.09
CA SER A 198 -1.37 3.25 -19.26
C SER A 198 -0.61 4.53 -18.89
N LYS A 199 -0.14 5.25 -19.91
CA LYS A 199 -0.01 6.72 -19.84
C LYS A 199 -1.34 7.39 -20.22
N SER A 200 -2.39 7.23 -19.42
CA SER A 200 -3.59 8.08 -19.51
C SER A 200 -4.57 7.79 -18.38
N SER A 201 -4.61 8.69 -17.39
CA SER A 201 -5.85 9.20 -16.73
C SER A 201 -5.53 9.74 -15.33
N GLY A 202 -4.70 10.78 -15.27
CA GLY A 202 -4.78 11.75 -14.19
C GLY A 202 -5.95 12.68 -14.49
N LYS A 203 -7.15 12.39 -13.97
CA LYS A 203 -8.28 13.33 -14.04
C LYS A 203 -7.99 14.49 -13.08
N ARG A 204 -7.62 15.65 -13.64
CA ARG A 204 -7.72 16.94 -12.96
C ARG A 204 -9.19 17.19 -12.64
N HIS A 205 -9.50 17.30 -11.35
CA HIS A 205 -10.66 18.05 -10.91
C HIS A 205 -10.42 19.52 -11.27
N GLN A 206 -11.20 20.07 -12.20
CA GLN A 206 -11.34 21.51 -12.35
C GLN A 206 -12.63 21.92 -11.65
N ASP A 207 -12.41 22.75 -10.65
CA ASP A 207 -13.37 23.53 -9.90
C ASP A 207 -13.93 24.66 -10.79
N GLN A 208 -15.25 24.82 -10.81
CA GLN A 208 -15.91 26.09 -11.16
C GLN A 208 -17.19 26.20 -10.31
N GLY A 209 -17.11 27.03 -9.27
CA GLY A 209 -18.28 27.59 -8.63
C GLY A 209 -18.91 28.73 -9.45
N GLY A 210 -20.20 28.97 -9.21
CA GLY A 210 -20.80 30.28 -9.45
C GLY A 210 -22.06 30.32 -10.32
N ALA A 211 -23.21 30.17 -9.65
CA ALA A 211 -24.45 30.95 -9.80
C ALA A 211 -25.05 31.28 -11.18
N GLY A 212 -26.37 31.04 -11.33
CA GLY A 212 -27.20 31.88 -12.21
C GLY A 212 -28.43 31.21 -12.81
N LEU A 213 -29.59 31.57 -12.26
CA LEU A 213 -30.97 31.31 -12.69
C LEU A 213 -31.33 31.73 -14.14
N ALA A 214 -32.46 31.16 -14.60
CA ALA A 214 -33.30 31.52 -15.75
C ALA A 214 -32.74 31.16 -17.15
N GLY A 215 -33.48 30.67 -18.12
CA GLY A 215 -34.92 30.59 -18.35
C GLY A 215 -35.16 30.72 -19.87
N PHE A 216 -36.06 29.88 -20.40
CA PHE A 216 -36.79 30.03 -21.67
C PHE A 216 -36.14 29.76 -23.05
N SER A 217 -36.93 28.98 -23.81
CA SER A 217 -37.30 29.12 -25.23
C SER A 217 -36.49 28.44 -26.35
N ASN A 218 -37.04 27.29 -26.76
CA ASN A 218 -37.47 26.94 -28.14
C ASN A 218 -37.14 27.91 -29.29
N THR A 219 -36.64 27.37 -30.42
CA THR A 219 -37.35 27.41 -31.72
C THR A 219 -36.68 26.52 -32.80
N LYS A 220 -37.37 25.44 -33.16
CA LYS A 220 -37.84 25.07 -34.52
C LYS A 220 -37.07 25.62 -35.75
N LYS A 221 -36.55 24.73 -36.60
CA LYS A 221 -36.91 24.69 -38.05
C LYS A 221 -36.48 23.39 -38.75
N MET A 222 -37.47 22.74 -39.37
CA MET A 222 -37.37 21.66 -40.36
C MET A 222 -36.96 22.19 -41.73
N LYS A 223 -36.33 21.32 -42.55
CA LYS A 223 -36.70 20.93 -43.93
C LYS A 223 -35.65 19.93 -44.46
N SER A 224 -36.02 18.67 -44.73
CA SER A 224 -36.51 18.14 -46.04
C SER A 224 -35.35 17.77 -46.96
N SER A 225 -35.05 16.47 -47.10
CA SER A 225 -35.25 15.61 -48.31
C SER A 225 -33.98 15.59 -49.18
N GLU A 226 -33.43 14.48 -49.66
CA GLU A 226 -34.02 13.43 -50.50
C GLU A 226 -33.21 12.12 -50.47
N ASN A 227 -33.89 11.07 -50.93
CA ASN A 227 -33.44 9.71 -51.19
C ASN A 227 -32.32 9.59 -52.23
N ALA A 228 -31.51 8.53 -52.13
CA ALA A 228 -31.22 7.63 -53.26
C ALA A 228 -30.76 6.27 -52.74
N VAL A 229 -31.41 5.23 -53.25
CA VAL A 229 -31.16 3.80 -53.04
C VAL A 229 -30.37 3.28 -54.27
N PHE A 230 -29.83 2.06 -54.17
CA PHE A 230 -29.32 1.16 -55.23
C PHE A 230 -27.86 1.42 -55.67
N VAL A 231 -26.99 0.44 -55.90
CA VAL A 231 -26.99 -1.03 -55.72
C VAL A 231 -25.57 -1.53 -56.03
N GLY A 232 -25.20 -2.70 -55.54
CA GLY A 232 -24.01 -3.44 -55.95
C GLY A 232 -23.54 -4.41 -54.88
#